data_AF-A0A7C4YBF1-F1
#
_entry.id   AF-A0A7C4YBF1-F1
#
_cell.length_a   1.000
_cell.length_b   1.000
_cell.length_c   1.000
_cell.angle_alpha   90.00
_cell.angle_beta   90.00
_cell.angle_gamma   90.00
#
_symmetry.space_group_name_H-M   'P 1'
#
loop_
_entity.id
_entity.type
_entity.pdbx_description
1 polymer ?
#
loop_
_entity_poly.entity_id
_entity_poly.type
_entity_poly.pdbx_seq_one_letter_code
_entity_poly.pdbx_strand_id
1 'polypeptide(L)'
;MNRYSQYNIKETDRFDPTLFPKVRDELEPIFKALAPAPIKNKEQIILCFLKNHSLKNEWLTDNPELTGLFTNGKFQTTNIDYLYESGKNNSQFIQSFEDYIRQHID
;
A
#
# COMPACT_ATOMS: atom_id res chain seq x y z
N MET A 1 -5.91 22.28 11.40
CA MET A 1 -4.76 21.97 12.26
C MET A 1 -4.43 20.50 12.04
N ASN A 2 -3.73 20.17 10.94
CA ASN A 2 -3.48 18.79 10.53
C ASN A 2 -2.32 18.20 11.35
N ARG A 3 -2.67 17.52 12.44
CA ARG A 3 -1.74 16.85 13.36
C ARG A 3 -1.88 15.34 13.23
N TYR A 4 -1.39 14.72 12.16
CA TYR A 4 -1.30 13.25 12.12
C TYR A 4 -0.06 12.75 11.40
N SER A 5 1.12 13.28 11.74
CA SER A 5 2.36 12.50 11.55
C SER A 5 2.45 11.50 12.71
N GLN A 6 1.75 10.37 12.60
CA GLN A 6 1.85 9.29 13.60
C GLN A 6 3.27 8.70 13.65
N TYR A 7 4.01 8.80 12.56
CA TYR A 7 5.36 8.26 12.43
C TYR A 7 6.38 9.38 12.26
N ASN A 8 7.45 9.33 13.06
CA ASN A 8 8.53 10.31 12.98
C ASN A 8 9.62 9.81 12.00
N ILE A 9 9.30 9.87 10.70
CA ILE A 9 10.21 9.45 9.61
C ILE A 9 11.17 10.60 9.29
N LYS A 10 12.48 10.35 9.41
CA LYS A 10 13.52 11.29 8.99
C LYS A 10 13.79 11.16 7.50
N GLU A 11 14.44 12.14 6.88
CA GLU A 11 14.78 12.12 5.44
C GLU A 11 15.76 11.01 5.02
N THR A 12 16.51 10.45 5.97
CA THR A 12 17.45 9.34 5.74
C THR A 12 16.90 7.99 6.20
N ASP A 13 15.69 7.98 6.76
CA ASP A 13 15.04 6.75 7.19
C ASP A 13 14.60 5.93 5.97
N ARG A 14 14.61 4.61 6.12
CA ARG A 14 14.07 3.68 5.14
C ARG A 14 12.90 2.95 5.74
N PHE A 15 11.96 2.54 4.88
CA PHE A 15 10.88 1.71 5.34
C PHE A 15 11.41 0.38 5.87
N ASP A 16 11.06 0.05 7.10
CA ASP A 16 11.40 -1.23 7.72
C ASP A 16 10.14 -1.90 8.27
N PRO A 17 9.69 -3.03 7.70
CA PRO A 17 8.46 -3.68 8.11
C PRO A 17 8.48 -4.16 9.56
N THR A 18 9.66 -4.32 10.17
CA THR A 18 9.78 -4.69 11.59
C THR A 18 9.39 -3.54 12.53
N LEU A 19 9.56 -2.29 12.08
CA LEU A 19 9.19 -1.08 12.82
C LEU A 19 7.72 -0.71 12.65
N PHE A 20 7.07 -1.20 11.59
CA PHE A 20 5.68 -0.89 11.26
C PHE A 20 4.78 -2.15 11.22
N PRO A 21 4.62 -2.86 12.35
CA PRO A 21 3.82 -4.09 12.38
C PRO A 21 2.36 -3.87 11.98
N LYS A 22 1.77 -2.71 12.30
CA LYS A 22 0.41 -2.37 11.91
C LYS A 22 0.24 -2.22 10.40
N VAL A 23 1.22 -1.60 9.74
CA VAL A 23 1.22 -1.45 8.28
C VAL A 23 1.30 -2.82 7.60
N ARG A 24 2.12 -3.71 8.15
CA ARG A 24 2.18 -5.10 7.68
C ARG A 24 0.85 -5.84 7.89
N ASP A 25 0.21 -5.65 9.04
CA ASP A 25 -1.10 -6.26 9.35
C ASP A 25 -2.19 -5.79 8.36
N GLU A 26 -2.15 -4.52 7.95
CA GLU A 26 -3.02 -3.95 6.92
C GLU A 26 -2.70 -4.45 5.51
N LEU A 27 -1.41 -4.68 5.20
CA LEU A 27 -0.96 -5.19 3.90
C LEU A 27 -1.25 -6.69 3.70
N GLU A 28 -1.18 -7.49 4.76
CA GLU A 28 -1.36 -8.94 4.70
C GLU A 28 -2.69 -9.39 4.04
N PRO A 29 -3.88 -8.86 4.40
CA PRO A 29 -5.12 -9.22 3.74
C PRO A 29 -5.15 -8.77 2.28
N ILE A 30 -4.50 -7.65 1.92
CA ILE A 30 -4.38 -7.17 0.53
C ILE A 30 -3.55 -8.17 -0.28
N PHE A 31 -2.38 -8.57 0.23
CA PHE A 31 -1.53 -9.57 -0.42
C PHE A 31 -2.22 -10.92 -0.56
N LYS A 32 -2.90 -11.40 0.49
CA LYS A 32 -3.68 -12.66 0.42
C LYS A 32 -4.80 -12.60 -0.60
N ALA A 33 -5.46 -11.45 -0.75
CA ALA A 33 -6.52 -11.27 -1.73
C ALA A 33 -5.98 -11.26 -3.18
N LEU A 34 -4.74 -10.80 -3.37
CA LEU A 34 -4.07 -10.67 -4.67
C LEU A 34 -3.22 -11.89 -5.07
N ALA A 35 -2.79 -12.70 -4.10
CA ALA A 35 -2.06 -13.93 -4.34
C ALA A 35 -2.75 -14.86 -5.35
N PRO A 36 -4.06 -15.19 -5.22
CA PRO A 36 -4.73 -16.08 -6.16
C PRO A 36 -5.09 -15.42 -7.50
N ALA A 37 -5.08 -14.09 -7.59
CA ALA A 37 -5.53 -13.40 -8.78
C ALA A 37 -4.42 -13.40 -9.86
N PRO A 38 -4.66 -13.89 -11.09
CA PRO A 38 -3.66 -13.99 -12.15
C PRO A 38 -3.42 -12.65 -12.87
N ILE A 39 -3.24 -11.58 -12.10
CA ILE A 39 -3.12 -10.22 -12.61
C ILE A 39 -1.65 -9.92 -12.93
N LYS A 40 -1.41 -9.29 -14.07
CA LYS A 40 -0.10 -8.71 -14.38
C LYS A 40 0.03 -7.36 -13.67
N ASN A 41 1.20 -7.08 -13.11
CA ASN A 41 1.52 -5.83 -12.42
C ASN A 41 0.75 -5.65 -11.09
N LYS A 42 0.57 -6.75 -10.32
CA LYS A 42 -0.08 -6.71 -8.99
C LYS A 42 0.53 -5.65 -8.09
N GLU A 43 1.85 -5.50 -8.16
CA GLU A 43 2.60 -4.51 -7.42
C GLU A 43 2.12 -3.09 -7.75
N GLN A 44 1.94 -2.75 -9.03
CA GLN A 44 1.50 -1.41 -9.42
C GLN A 44 0.07 -1.11 -8.97
N ILE A 45 -0.80 -2.13 -8.98
CA ILE A 45 -2.19 -2.01 -8.56
C ILE A 45 -2.25 -1.64 -7.07
N ILE A 46 -1.52 -2.37 -6.22
CA ILE A 46 -1.44 -2.07 -4.80
C ILE A 46 -0.87 -0.70 -4.57
N LEU A 47 0.26 -0.38 -5.21
CA LEU A 47 0.90 0.92 -5.03
C LEU A 47 -0.04 2.07 -5.39
N CYS A 48 -0.80 1.93 -6.47
CA CYS A 48 -1.78 2.92 -6.88
C CYS A 48 -2.95 3.01 -5.88
N PHE A 49 -3.45 1.86 -5.40
CA PHE A 49 -4.51 1.79 -4.40
C PHE A 49 -4.07 2.42 -3.08
N LEU A 50 -2.92 2.04 -2.53
CA LEU A 50 -2.45 2.57 -1.24
C LEU A 50 -2.10 4.05 -1.31
N LYS A 51 -1.61 4.52 -2.48
CA LYS A 51 -1.21 5.92 -2.66
C LYS A 51 -2.37 6.86 -2.93
N ASN A 52 -3.38 6.42 -3.69
CA ASN A 52 -4.46 7.29 -4.15
C ASN A 52 -5.86 6.82 -3.74
N HIS A 53 -5.99 5.71 -3.02
CA HIS A 53 -7.25 5.01 -2.75
C HIS A 53 -8.09 4.81 -4.00
N SER A 54 -7.42 4.68 -5.14
CA SER A 54 -8.03 4.72 -6.45
C SER A 54 -7.35 3.73 -7.37
N LEU A 55 -8.17 3.05 -8.16
CA LEU A 55 -7.76 2.05 -9.11
C LEU A 55 -8.13 2.53 -10.51
N LYS A 56 -7.27 2.25 -11.48
CA LYS A 56 -7.60 2.49 -12.87
C LYS A 56 -8.76 1.59 -13.29
N ASN A 57 -9.75 2.17 -13.97
CA ASN A 57 -10.88 1.40 -14.52
C ASN A 57 -10.42 0.25 -15.42
N GLU A 58 -9.29 0.39 -16.11
CA GLU A 58 -8.71 -0.68 -16.92
C GLU A 58 -8.41 -1.94 -16.10
N TRP A 59 -7.85 -1.81 -14.90
CA TRP A 59 -7.59 -2.95 -14.01
C TRP A 59 -8.87 -3.58 -13.46
N LEU A 60 -9.87 -2.74 -13.17
CA LEU A 60 -11.20 -3.19 -12.72
C LEU A 60 -11.97 -3.92 -13.82
N THR A 61 -11.78 -3.50 -15.07
CA THR A 61 -12.40 -4.11 -16.26
C THR A 61 -11.74 -5.44 -16.60
N ASP A 62 -10.41 -5.49 -16.52
CA ASP A 62 -9.62 -6.70 -16.78
C ASP A 62 -9.75 -7.72 -15.64
N ASN A 63 -9.99 -7.26 -14.40
CA ASN A 63 -10.04 -8.09 -13.21
C ASN A 63 -11.21 -7.67 -12.28
N PRO A 64 -12.45 -8.05 -12.61
CA PRO A 64 -13.63 -7.68 -11.82
C PRO A 64 -13.58 -8.20 -10.37
N GLU A 65 -12.82 -9.26 -10.09
CA GLU A 65 -12.59 -9.78 -8.74
C GLU A 65 -11.80 -8.80 -7.86
N LEU A 66 -10.86 -8.04 -8.45
CA LEU A 66 -10.15 -6.96 -7.74
C LEU A 66 -11.10 -5.86 -7.30
N THR A 67 -12.01 -5.48 -8.20
CA THR A 67 -13.03 -4.48 -7.94
C THR A 67 -13.84 -4.89 -6.71
N GLY A 68 -14.28 -6.15 -6.64
CA GLY A 68 -14.99 -6.67 -5.47
C GLY A 68 -14.18 -6.61 -4.17
N LEU A 69 -12.87 -6.82 -4.23
CA LEU A 69 -12.00 -6.79 -3.05
C LEU A 69 -11.76 -5.37 -2.53
N PHE A 70 -11.37 -4.46 -3.42
CA PHE A 70 -10.99 -3.09 -3.06
C PHE A 70 -12.19 -2.15 -2.85
N THR A 71 -13.25 -2.31 -3.65
CA THR A 71 -14.45 -1.43 -3.55
C THR A 71 -15.32 -1.77 -2.35
N ASN A 72 -15.19 -2.99 -1.81
CA ASN A 72 -15.97 -3.40 -0.64
C ASN A 72 -15.42 -2.82 0.69
N GLY A 73 -14.40 -1.94 0.62
CA GLY A 73 -13.92 -1.17 1.77
C GLY A 73 -13.39 -2.02 2.92
N LYS A 74 -13.04 -3.27 2.66
CA LYS A 74 -12.62 -4.22 3.70
C LYS A 74 -11.19 -4.00 4.18
N PHE A 75 -10.37 -3.31 3.39
CA PHE A 75 -8.98 -3.05 3.73
C PHE A 75 -8.91 -1.79 4.58
N GLN A 76 -8.54 -1.94 5.85
CA GLN A 76 -8.13 -0.81 6.66
C GLN A 76 -6.72 -0.43 6.20
N THR A 77 -6.53 0.79 5.73
CA THR A 77 -5.24 1.33 5.28
C THR A 77 -4.81 2.52 6.09
N THR A 78 -5.44 2.75 7.24
CA THR A 78 -5.25 3.97 8.03
C THR A 78 -3.80 4.15 8.46
N ASN A 79 -3.09 3.08 8.79
CA ASN A 79 -1.68 3.15 9.16
C ASN A 79 -0.79 3.36 7.93
N ILE A 80 -1.16 2.77 6.79
CA ILE A 80 -0.49 3.00 5.50
C ILE A 80 -0.63 4.46 5.07
N ASP A 81 -1.82 5.06 5.20
CA ASP A 81 -2.05 6.48 4.94
C ASP A 81 -1.16 7.37 5.81
N TYR A 82 -1.13 7.11 7.12
CA TYR A 82 -0.23 7.85 8.01
C TYR A 82 1.24 7.67 7.66
N LEU A 83 1.63 6.49 7.17
CA LEU A 83 2.99 6.20 6.74
C LEU A 83 3.34 6.95 5.45
N TYR A 84 2.45 6.99 4.47
CA TYR A 84 2.62 7.79 3.25
C TYR A 84 2.65 9.29 3.57
N GLU A 85 1.77 9.79 4.43
CA GLU A 85 1.76 11.19 4.82
C GLU A 85 3.03 11.59 5.57
N SER A 86 3.51 10.73 6.47
CA SER A 86 4.74 10.96 7.23
C SER A 86 5.98 10.81 6.34
N GLY A 87 5.93 9.89 5.37
CA GLY A 87 6.99 9.62 4.41
C GLY A 87 6.99 10.55 3.20
N LYS A 88 5.96 11.38 2.96
CA LYS A 88 5.85 12.20 1.73
C LYS A 88 7.02 13.16 1.52
N ASN A 89 7.68 13.57 2.61
CA ASN A 89 8.85 14.43 2.59
C ASN A 89 10.16 13.64 2.40
N ASN A 90 10.11 12.30 2.48
CA ASN A 90 11.24 11.41 2.26
C ASN A 90 10.94 10.46 1.09
N SER A 91 11.38 10.86 -0.10
CA SER A 91 11.27 10.04 -1.31
C SER A 91 11.95 8.68 -1.20
N GLN A 92 13.06 8.58 -0.46
CA GLN A 92 13.77 7.32 -0.26
C GLN A 92 12.96 6.34 0.59
N PHE A 93 12.30 6.83 1.63
CA PHE A 93 11.43 6.03 2.48
C PHE A 93 10.24 5.46 1.71
N ILE A 94 9.55 6.33 0.95
CA ILE A 94 8.44 5.90 0.09
C ILE A 94 8.95 4.86 -0.92
N GLN A 95 10.07 5.12 -1.58
CA GLN A 95 10.63 4.19 -2.55
C GLN A 95 10.98 2.83 -1.93
N SER A 96 11.54 2.80 -0.72
CA SER A 96 11.79 1.54 0.02
C SER A 96 10.50 0.82 0.40
N PHE A 97 9.44 1.55 0.75
CA PHE A 97 8.11 0.96 1.00
C PHE A 97 7.53 0.35 -0.28
N GLU A 98 7.64 1.06 -1.41
CA GLU A 98 7.16 0.56 -2.68
C GLU A 98 7.93 -0.69 -3.12
N ASP A 99 9.25 -0.71 -2.91
CA ASP A 99 10.11 -1.87 -3.20
C ASP A 99 9.74 -3.09 -2.34
N TYR A 100 9.48 -2.86 -1.05
CA TYR A 100 9.02 -3.92 -0.14
C TYR A 100 7.74 -4.61 -0.63
N ILE A 101 6.76 -3.83 -1.09
CA ILE A 101 5.52 -4.37 -1.67
C ILE A 101 5.80 -5.22 -2.91
N ARG A 102 6.70 -4.77 -3.78
CA ARG A 102 7.09 -5.51 -4.99
C ARG A 102 7.70 -6.87 -4.65
N GLN A 103 8.61 -6.91 -3.68
CA GLN A 103 9.26 -8.15 -3.25
C GLN A 103 8.32 -9.12 -2.53
N HIS A 104 7.20 -8.64 -1.99
CA HIS A 104 6.28 -9.48 -1.21
C HIS A 104 5.15 -10.08 -2.04
N ILE A 105 4.99 -9.67 -3.31
CA ILE A 105 3.90 -10.13 -4.18
C ILE A 105 4.35 -10.87 -5.45
N ASP A 106 5.66 -10.94 -5.67
CA ASP A 106 6.30 -11.75 -6.72
C ASP A 106 6.20 -13.25 -6.42
#